data_AF-A0A945AV37-F1
#
_entry.id   AF-A0A945AV37-F1
#
_cell.length_a   1.000
_cell.length_b   1.000
_cell.length_c   1.000
_cell.angle_alpha   90.00
_cell.angle_beta   90.00
_cell.angle_gamma   90.00
#
_symmetry.space_group_name_H-M   'P 1'
#
loop_
_entity.id
_entity.type
_entity.pdbx_description
1 polymer ?
#
loop_
_entity_poly.entity_id
_entity_poly.type
_entity_poly.pdbx_seq_one_letter_code
_entity_poly.pdbx_strand_id
1 'polypeptide(L)'
;PKVDSAIVRLNLEEDRRSQILDLPRFHTFLRNIFCHRRKVLRGVLISLAGGKKNPKVVAKIDTIYEKFDLERNIRAESIDPDTFVKIEREFSSS
;
A
#
# COMPACT_ATOMS: atom_id res chain seq x y z
N PRO A 1 -35.13 3.08 5.13
CA PRO A 1 -33.89 3.80 4.76
C PRO A 1 -33.82 3.94 3.23
N LYS A 2 -33.06 4.90 2.68
CA LYS A 2 -32.91 5.10 1.22
C LYS A 2 -31.80 4.26 0.57
N VAL A 3 -31.11 3.45 1.37
CA VAL A 3 -30.03 2.56 0.96
C VAL A 3 -30.26 1.19 1.56
N ASP A 4 -29.73 0.17 0.90
CA ASP A 4 -29.80 -1.21 1.34
C ASP A 4 -28.94 -1.46 2.58
N SER A 5 -29.31 -2.50 3.33
CA SER A 5 -28.60 -2.94 4.53
C SER A 5 -27.93 -4.28 4.29
N ALA A 6 -26.76 -4.49 4.90
CA ALA A 6 -26.04 -5.75 4.89
C ALA A 6 -25.59 -6.11 6.31
N ILE A 7 -25.60 -7.40 6.64
CA ILE A 7 -25.05 -7.93 7.89
C ILE A 7 -23.71 -8.60 7.56
N VAL A 8 -22.63 -8.15 8.18
CA VAL A 8 -21.27 -8.67 7.96
C VAL A 8 -20.74 -9.24 9.27
N ARG A 9 -20.17 -10.44 9.21
CA ARG A 9 -19.43 -11.06 10.32
C ARG A 9 -17.94 -10.98 9.99
N LEU A 10 -17.16 -10.41 10.90
CA LEU A 10 -15.70 -10.38 10.83
C LEU A 10 -15.15 -11.32 11.89
N ASN A 11 -14.32 -12.27 11.48
CA ASN A 11 -13.54 -13.09 12.41
C ASN A 11 -12.09 -12.63 12.31
N LEU A 12 -11.42 -12.50 13.45
CA LEU A 12 -10.01 -12.11 13.47
C LEU A 12 -9.14 -13.31 13.09
N GLU A 13 -8.30 -13.11 12.09
CA GLU A 13 -7.20 -14.04 11.75
C GLU A 13 -5.92 -13.52 12.39
N GLU A 14 -5.54 -14.12 13.53
CA GLU A 14 -4.38 -13.68 14.33
C GLU A 14 -3.08 -13.68 13.53
N ASP A 15 -2.89 -14.69 12.68
CA ASP A 15 -1.70 -14.82 11.84
C ASP A 15 -1.56 -13.64 10.87
N ARG A 16 -2.66 -13.20 10.24
CA ARG A 16 -2.63 -12.01 9.35
C ARG A 16 -2.47 -10.73 10.14
N ARG A 17 -3.15 -10.60 11.28
CA ARG A 17 -3.02 -9.42 12.15
C ARG A 17 -1.59 -9.23 12.64
N SER A 18 -0.89 -10.31 12.97
CA SER A 18 0.50 -10.29 13.44
C SER A 18 1.51 -9.87 12.37
N GLN A 19 1.18 -9.99 11.07
CA GLN A 19 2.05 -9.51 9.99
C GLN A 19 2.15 -7.97 9.92
N ILE A 20 1.18 -7.26 10.51
CA ILE A 20 1.16 -5.80 10.59
C ILE A 20 1.88 -5.37 11.86
N LEU A 21 3.18 -5.09 11.72
CA LEU A 21 4.07 -4.75 12.84
C LEU A 21 3.69 -3.43 13.53
N ASP A 22 3.33 -2.41 12.75
CA ASP A 22 2.89 -1.10 13.23
C ASP A 22 1.56 -0.73 12.56
N LEU A 23 0.46 -0.93 13.28
CA LEU A 23 -0.88 -0.72 12.76
C LEU A 23 -1.19 0.78 12.46
N PRO A 24 -0.88 1.74 13.35
CA PRO A 24 -1.03 3.17 13.04
C PRO A 24 -0.26 3.60 11.79
N ARG A 25 0.99 3.14 11.63
CA ARG A 25 1.81 3.46 10.46
C ARG A 25 1.23 2.84 9.20
N PHE A 26 0.83 1.57 9.24
CA PHE A 26 0.20 0.89 8.13
C PHE A 26 -1.09 1.60 7.66
N HIS A 27 -1.95 1.99 8.59
CA HIS A 27 -3.16 2.76 8.26
C HIS A 27 -2.85 4.13 7.65
N THR A 28 -1.82 4.80 8.13
CA THR A 28 -1.37 6.10 7.58
C THR A 28 -0.86 5.93 6.15
N PHE A 29 -0.04 4.89 5.92
CA PHE A 29 0.46 4.51 4.59
C PHE A 29 -0.69 4.24 3.60
N LEU A 30 -1.65 3.39 3.98
CA LEU A 30 -2.82 3.08 3.15
C LEU A 30 -3.63 4.34 2.85
N ARG A 31 -3.92 5.18 3.85
CA ARG A 31 -4.69 6.42 3.64
C ARG A 31 -4.02 7.34 2.62
N ASN A 32 -2.71 7.53 2.73
CA ASN A 32 -1.94 8.36 1.81
C ASN A 32 -1.98 7.83 0.37
N ILE A 33 -1.96 6.51 0.19
CA ILE A 33 -2.08 5.88 -1.12
C ILE A 33 -3.49 6.00 -1.69
N PHE A 34 -4.51 5.65 -0.91
CA PHE A 34 -5.89 5.57 -1.39
C PHE A 34 -6.57 6.94 -1.55
N CYS A 35 -6.05 8.01 -0.93
CA CYS A 35 -6.37 9.40 -1.31
C CYS A 35 -6.03 9.70 -2.79
N HIS A 36 -5.20 8.87 -3.42
CA HIS A 36 -4.81 8.95 -4.81
C HIS A 36 -5.19 7.68 -5.60
N ARG A 37 -6.26 6.97 -5.22
CA ARG A 37 -6.65 5.65 -5.78
C ARG A 37 -6.61 5.54 -7.32
N ARG A 38 -6.91 6.63 -8.03
CA ARG A 38 -6.95 6.69 -9.52
C ARG A 38 -5.61 6.98 -10.18
N LYS A 39 -4.55 7.27 -9.42
CA LYS A 39 -3.21 7.53 -9.92
C LYS A 39 -2.40 6.23 -10.00
N VAL A 40 -1.41 6.21 -10.89
CA VAL A 40 -0.42 5.12 -10.95
C VAL A 40 0.32 5.05 -9.61
N LEU A 41 0.37 3.86 -9.02
CA LEU A 41 0.91 3.63 -7.67
C LEU A 41 2.37 4.08 -7.55
N ARG A 42 3.18 3.89 -8.60
CA ARG A 42 4.62 4.22 -8.60
C ARG A 42 4.86 5.70 -8.30
N GLY A 43 4.10 6.57 -8.97
CA GLY A 43 4.19 8.01 -8.77
C GLY A 43 3.74 8.43 -7.37
N VAL A 44 2.75 7.73 -6.81
CA VAL A 44 2.29 7.97 -5.44
C VAL A 44 3.38 7.60 -4.43
N LEU A 45 3.94 6.40 -4.53
CA LEU A 45 5.01 5.95 -3.63
C LEU A 45 6.26 6.84 -3.70
N ILE A 46 6.69 7.23 -4.90
CA ILE A 46 7.81 8.18 -5.07
C ILE A 46 7.50 9.52 -4.39
N SER A 47 6.28 10.02 -4.53
CA SER A 47 5.87 11.28 -3.90
C SER A 47 5.89 11.18 -2.37
N LEU A 48 5.45 10.05 -1.81
CA LEU A 48 5.46 9.81 -0.36
C LEU A 48 6.88 9.64 0.21
N ALA A 49 7.82 9.10 -0.56
CA ALA A 49 9.18 8.80 -0.11
C ALA A 49 10.19 9.97 -0.26
N GLY A 50 9.75 11.16 -0.68
CA GLY A 50 10.63 12.34 -0.82
C GLY A 50 10.80 12.85 -2.26
N GLY A 51 10.08 12.25 -3.21
CA GLY A 51 9.89 12.79 -4.54
C GLY A 51 10.95 12.38 -5.58
N LYS A 52 10.60 12.57 -6.85
CA LYS A 52 11.37 12.12 -8.02
C LYS A 52 12.77 12.75 -8.18
N LYS A 53 13.06 13.81 -7.43
CA LYS A 53 14.38 14.48 -7.46
C LYS A 53 15.44 13.73 -6.66
N ASN A 54 15.04 12.77 -5.83
CA ASN A 54 15.96 11.93 -5.08
C ASN A 54 16.17 10.58 -5.82
N PRO A 55 17.33 10.33 -6.44
CA PRO A 55 17.57 9.11 -7.20
C PRO A 55 17.49 7.85 -6.34
N LYS A 56 17.88 7.93 -5.06
CA LYS A 56 17.79 6.80 -4.12
C LYS A 56 16.34 6.40 -3.87
N VAL A 57 15.44 7.37 -3.80
CA VAL A 57 13.99 7.11 -3.66
C VAL A 57 13.45 6.42 -4.89
N VAL A 58 13.78 6.92 -6.08
CA VAL A 58 13.31 6.31 -7.34
C VAL A 58 13.79 4.86 -7.45
N ALA A 59 15.09 4.63 -7.22
CA ALA A 59 15.67 3.28 -7.24
C ALA A 59 15.02 2.36 -6.20
N LYS A 60 14.78 2.84 -4.97
CA LYS A 60 14.09 2.06 -3.93
C LYS A 60 12.69 1.62 -4.39
N ILE A 61 11.93 2.52 -4.98
CA ILE A 61 10.58 2.19 -5.48
C ILE A 61 10.66 1.22 -6.66
N ASP A 62 11.65 1.35 -7.54
CA ASP A 62 11.85 0.40 -8.65
C ASP A 62 12.18 -1.00 -8.14
N THR A 63 13.03 -1.13 -7.11
CA THR A 63 13.29 -2.43 -6.47
C THR A 63 12.04 -3.03 -5.83
N ILE A 64 11.16 -2.21 -5.23
CA ILE A 64 9.86 -2.70 -4.72
C ILE A 64 9.00 -3.21 -5.89
N TYR A 65 8.96 -2.50 -7.01
CA TYR A 65 8.20 -2.92 -8.19
C TYR A 65 8.70 -4.26 -8.74
N GLU A 66 10.01 -4.41 -8.87
CA GLU A 66 10.64 -5.66 -9.32
C GLU A 66 10.37 -6.82 -8.34
N LYS A 67 10.54 -6.58 -7.04
CA LYS A 67 10.38 -7.60 -5.99
C LYS A 67 8.96 -8.17 -5.93
N PHE A 68 7.94 -7.34 -6.19
CA PHE A 68 6.54 -7.76 -6.14
C PHE A 68 5.92 -7.95 -7.53
N ASP A 69 6.74 -7.95 -8.59
CA ASP A 69 6.31 -8.11 -9.99
C ASP A 69 5.14 -7.18 -10.36
N LEU A 70 5.25 -5.90 -9.98
CA LEU A 70 4.19 -4.92 -10.18
C LEU A 70 4.22 -4.36 -11.60
N GLU A 71 3.06 -4.40 -12.27
CA GLU A 71 2.91 -3.71 -13.54
C GLU A 71 3.20 -2.21 -13.41
N ARG A 72 3.91 -1.65 -14.40
CA ARG A 72 4.37 -0.26 -14.42
C ARG A 72 3.29 0.77 -14.09
N ASN A 73 2.05 0.52 -14.53
CA ASN A 73 0.93 1.46 -14.41
C ASN A 73 -0.16 0.99 -13.42
N ILE A 74 0.14 -0.02 -12.58
CA ILE A 74 -0.82 -0.56 -11.63
C ILE A 74 -1.35 0.54 -10.70
N ARG A 75 -2.63 0.41 -10.32
CA ARG A 75 -3.29 1.30 -9.36
C ARG A 75 -3.41 0.59 -8.01
N ALA A 76 -3.54 1.38 -6.96
CA ALA A 76 -3.67 0.87 -5.59
C ALA A 76 -4.84 -0.12 -5.44
N GLU A 77 -5.97 0.14 -6.09
CA GLU A 77 -7.17 -0.71 -6.03
C GLU A 77 -6.99 -2.10 -6.67
N SER A 78 -5.94 -2.30 -7.47
CA SER A 78 -5.61 -3.59 -8.10
C SER A 78 -4.69 -4.46 -7.26
N ILE A 79 -4.19 -3.94 -6.13
CA ILE A 79 -3.27 -4.66 -5.24
C ILE A 79 -4.08 -5.31 -4.12
N ASP A 80 -3.82 -6.58 -3.83
CA ASP A 80 -4.48 -7.28 -2.75
C ASP A 80 -3.97 -6.81 -1.36
N PRO A 81 -4.78 -6.98 -0.29
CA PRO A 81 -4.41 -6.53 1.05
C PRO A 81 -3.09 -7.11 1.58
N ASP A 82 -2.79 -8.39 1.30
CA ASP A 82 -1.60 -9.05 1.86
C ASP A 82 -0.33 -8.52 1.20
N THR A 83 -0.39 -8.25 -0.11
CA THR A 83 0.70 -7.56 -0.83
C THR A 83 0.93 -6.16 -0.28
N PHE A 84 -0.11 -5.40 0.10
CA PHE A 84 0.08 -4.09 0.73
C PHE A 84 0.82 -4.14 2.06
N VAL A 85 0.56 -5.15 2.89
CA VAL A 85 1.30 -5.35 4.16
C VAL A 85 2.79 -5.54 3.87
N LYS A 86 3.12 -6.33 2.85
CA LYS A 86 4.52 -6.57 2.43
C LYS A 86 5.15 -5.32 1.82
N ILE A 87 4.45 -4.60 0.95
CA ILE A 87 4.94 -3.34 0.36
C ILE A 87 5.19 -2.30 1.43
N GLU A 88 4.30 -2.13 2.41
CA GLU A 88 4.50 -1.17 3.51
C GLU A 88 5.76 -1.50 4.30
N ARG A 89 5.98 -2.78 4.60
CA ARG A 89 7.18 -3.24 5.31
C ARG A 89 8.45 -2.82 4.56
N GLU A 90 8.55 -3.14 3.27
CA GLU A 90 9.69 -2.77 2.43
C GLU A 90 9.84 -1.26 2.21
N PHE A 91 8.71 -0.54 2.12
CA PHE A 91 8.69 0.91 1.98
C PHE A 91 9.23 1.61 3.24
N SER A 92 8.85 1.12 4.42
CA SER A 92 9.22 1.67 5.72
C SER A 92 10.61 1.22 6.20
N SER A 93 11.09 0.06 5.77
CA SER A 93 12.47 -0.38 6.02
C SER A 93 13.45 0.59 5.34
N SER A 94 14.24 1.31 6.14
CA SER A 94 15.33 2.21 5.70
C SER A 94 16.67 1.59 6.02
#